data_AF-A0A0C3K2Y3-F1
#
_entry.id   AF-A0A0C3K2Y3-F1
#
_cell.length_a   1.000
_cell.length_b   1.000
_cell.length_c   1.000
_cell.angle_alpha   90.00
_cell.angle_beta   90.00
_cell.angle_gamma   90.00
#
_symmetry.space_group_name_H-M   'P 1'
#
loop_
_entity.id
_entity.type
_entity.pdbx_description
1 polymer ?
#
loop_
_entity_poly.entity_id
_entity_poly.type
_entity_poly.pdbx_seq_one_letter_code
_entity_poly.pdbx_strand_id
1 'polypeptide(L)'
;MNTVSNSTGFSPFQLHLGRSPRLLPPISTLDAETTEHADAAAFLARLEMDVLEARDNLLAAKAAQAHVANRRRVPDPRFSVGDKVWLSTKHRRREYLTNGTNRVAK
;
A
#
# COMPACT_ATOMS: atom_id res chain seq x y z
N MET A 1 -12.76 -6.26 -7.77
CA MET A 1 -11.41 -6.87 -7.89
C MET A 1 -11.02 -7.42 -6.53
N ASN A 2 -11.18 -8.73 -6.31
CA ASN A 2 -10.83 -9.41 -5.05
C ASN A 2 -9.49 -10.14 -5.24
N THR A 3 -8.44 -9.37 -5.55
CA THR A 3 -7.10 -9.88 -5.82
C THR A 3 -6.20 -9.65 -4.61
N VAL A 4 -5.35 -10.62 -4.31
CA VAL A 4 -4.37 -10.52 -3.23
C VAL A 4 -3.25 -9.56 -3.63
N SER A 5 -2.88 -8.66 -2.72
CA SER A 5 -1.74 -7.76 -2.91
C SER A 5 -0.44 -8.44 -2.48
N ASN A 6 0.57 -8.43 -3.35
CA ASN A 6 1.87 -9.04 -3.10
C ASN A 6 2.64 -8.40 -1.92
N SER A 7 2.31 -7.17 -1.54
CA SER A 7 2.98 -6.47 -0.43
C SER A 7 2.33 -6.71 0.93
N THR A 8 1.08 -7.20 0.95
CA THR A 8 0.33 -7.44 2.18
C THR A 8 0.04 -8.93 2.40
N GLY A 9 -0.05 -9.72 1.32
CA GLY A 9 -0.50 -11.12 1.38
C GLY A 9 -2.03 -11.28 1.42
N PHE A 10 -2.78 -10.17 1.47
CA PHE A 10 -4.24 -10.19 1.64
C PHE A 10 -4.97 -9.45 0.52
N SER A 11 -6.27 -9.73 0.37
CA SER A 11 -7.15 -8.87 -0.42
C SER A 11 -7.68 -7.70 0.43
N PRO A 12 -7.99 -6.55 -0.17
CA PRO A 12 -8.60 -5.43 0.55
C PRO A 12 -9.92 -5.80 1.24
N PHE A 13 -10.69 -6.71 0.63
CA PHE A 13 -11.93 -7.20 1.22
C PHE A 13 -11.70 -8.03 2.48
N GLN A 14 -10.66 -8.86 2.51
CA GLN A 14 -10.33 -9.61 3.71
C GLN A 14 -9.93 -8.69 4.86
N LEU A 15 -9.07 -7.69 4.61
CA LEU A 15 -8.65 -6.76 5.66
C LEU A 15 -9.77 -5.79 6.09
N HIS A 16 -10.75 -5.54 5.23
CA HIS A 16 -11.85 -4.63 5.56
C HIS A 16 -13.09 -5.33 6.14
N LEU A 17 -13.45 -6.49 5.61
CA LEU A 17 -14.69 -7.21 5.92
C LEU A 17 -14.45 -8.57 6.60
N GLY A 18 -13.18 -8.99 6.79
CA GLY A 18 -12.82 -10.33 7.28
C GLY A 18 -13.20 -11.47 6.35
N ARG A 19 -13.69 -11.18 5.14
CA ARG A 19 -14.13 -12.18 4.16
C ARG A 19 -14.07 -11.66 2.73
N SER A 20 -13.97 -12.60 1.80
CA SER A 20 -14.18 -12.32 0.38
C SER A 20 -15.67 -12.21 0.07
N PRO A 21 -16.11 -11.20 -0.72
CA PRO A 21 -17.48 -11.15 -1.20
C PRO A 21 -17.75 -12.33 -2.14
N ARG A 22 -18.92 -12.97 -1.99
CA ARG A 22 -19.41 -13.99 -2.92
C ARG A 22 -20.06 -13.30 -4.12
N LEU A 23 -19.82 -13.83 -5.33
CA LEU A 23 -20.40 -13.27 -6.56
C LEU A 23 -21.92 -13.50 -6.66
N LEU A 24 -22.39 -14.63 -6.12
CA LEU A 24 -23.81 -14.96 -6.00
C LEU A 24 -24.17 -15.05 -4.52
N PRO A 25 -25.22 -14.33 -4.05
CA PRO A 25 -25.79 -14.58 -2.74
C PRO A 25 -26.29 -16.03 -2.66
N PRO A 26 -26.22 -16.68 -1.49
CA PRO A 26 -26.82 -18.01 -1.33
C PRO A 26 -28.32 -17.92 -1.61
N ILE A 27 -28.78 -18.59 -2.67
CA ILE A 27 -30.22 -18.81 -2.92
C ILE A 27 -30.69 -19.77 -1.85
N SER A 28 -31.25 -19.24 -0.76
CA SER A 28 -31.71 -20.03 0.37
C SER A 28 -33.19 -20.33 0.16
N THR A 29 -33.54 -21.61 -0.02
CA THR A 29 -34.83 -22.11 0.46
C THR A 29 -34.77 -22.05 1.97
N LEU A 30 -35.81 -21.52 2.61
CA LEU A 30 -35.89 -21.29 4.05
C LEU A 30 -35.84 -22.60 4.85
N ASP A 31 -34.65 -23.19 4.98
CA ASP A 31 -34.30 -24.13 6.04
C ASP A 31 -33.13 -23.52 6.79
N ALA A 32 -33.42 -22.41 7.48
CA ALA A 32 -32.47 -21.71 8.32
C ALA A 32 -32.30 -22.47 9.65
N GLU A 33 -31.77 -23.69 9.59
CA GLU A 33 -30.91 -24.12 10.68
C GLU A 33 -29.69 -23.20 10.61
N THR A 34 -29.66 -22.27 11.56
CA THR A 34 -28.63 -21.25 11.75
C THR A 34 -27.38 -21.93 12.26
N THR A 35 -26.81 -22.81 11.44
CA THR A 35 -25.57 -23.51 11.77
C THR A 35 -24.43 -22.54 11.52
N GLU A 36 -23.63 -22.35 12.57
CA GLU A 36 -22.47 -21.46 12.67
C GLU A 36 -22.83 -19.99 12.95
N HIS A 37 -23.43 -19.71 14.12
CA HIS A 37 -23.07 -18.49 14.84
C HIS A 37 -21.58 -18.58 15.20
N ALA A 38 -20.72 -18.26 14.23
CA ALA A 38 -19.30 -18.06 14.50
C ALA A 38 -19.20 -17.04 15.63
N ASP A 39 -18.51 -17.41 16.71
CA ASP A 39 -18.30 -16.54 17.85
C ASP A 39 -17.73 -15.20 17.34
N ALA A 40 -18.51 -14.13 17.50
CA ALA A 40 -18.16 -12.81 17.00
C ALA A 40 -16.81 -12.35 17.58
N ALA A 41 -16.47 -12.78 18.80
CA ALA A 41 -15.18 -12.52 19.41
C ALA A 41 -14.04 -13.21 18.65
N ALA A 42 -14.20 -14.48 18.29
CA ALA A 42 -13.21 -15.23 17.51
C ALA A 42 -13.03 -14.64 16.11
N PHE A 43 -14.11 -14.18 15.47
CA PHE A 43 -14.04 -13.49 14.18
C PHE A 43 -13.24 -12.19 14.26
N LEU A 44 -13.52 -11.34 15.26
CA LEU A 44 -12.81 -10.08 15.45
C LEU A 44 -11.33 -10.32 15.78
N ALA A 45 -11.02 -11.28 16.65
CA ALA A 45 -9.65 -11.63 16.98
C ALA A 45 -8.84 -12.08 15.75
N ARG A 46 -9.46 -12.86 14.86
CA ARG A 46 -8.84 -13.26 13.59
C ARG A 46 -8.62 -12.06 12.66
N LEU A 47 -9.60 -11.17 12.53
CA LEU A 47 -9.46 -9.98 11.70
C LEU A 47 -8.34 -9.07 12.19
N GLU A 48 -8.23 -8.89 13.52
CA GLU A 48 -7.14 -8.12 14.12
C GLU A 48 -5.78 -8.76 13.83
N MET A 49 -5.67 -10.08 13.96
CA MET A 49 -4.46 -10.82 13.61
C MET A 49 -4.09 -10.66 12.13
N ASP A 50 -5.04 -10.82 11.21
CA ASP A 50 -4.82 -10.62 9.76
C ASP A 50 -4.31 -9.19 9.48
N VAL A 51 -4.85 -8.17 10.16
CA VAL A 51 -4.40 -6.78 10.03
C VAL A 51 -2.99 -6.57 10.56
N LEU A 52 -2.62 -7.20 11.68
CA LEU A 52 -1.27 -7.15 12.21
C LEU A 52 -0.27 -7.80 11.25
N GLU A 53 -0.58 -8.99 10.74
CA GLU A 53 0.25 -9.68 9.76
C GLU A 53 0.42 -8.85 8.47
N ALA A 54 -0.66 -8.23 7.98
CA ALA A 54 -0.60 -7.37 6.80
C ALA A 54 0.34 -6.16 7.01
N ARG A 55 0.39 -5.61 8.23
CA ARG A 55 1.30 -4.50 8.57
C ARG A 55 2.75 -4.95 8.60
N ASP A 56 3.02 -6.12 9.17
CA ASP A 56 4.36 -6.70 9.20
C ASP A 56 4.85 -7.02 7.78
N ASN A 57 3.99 -7.60 6.94
CA ASN A 57 4.27 -7.84 5.53
C ASN A 57 4.58 -6.54 4.79
N LEU A 58 3.84 -5.46 5.06
CA LEU A 58 4.12 -4.14 4.45
C LEU A 58 5.47 -3.57 4.89
N LEU A 59 5.84 -3.72 6.17
CA LEU A 59 7.14 -3.29 6.67
C LEU A 59 8.28 -4.07 5.99
N ALA A 60 8.15 -5.39 5.90
CA ALA A 60 9.11 -6.25 5.22
C ALA A 60 9.22 -5.91 3.72
N ALA A 61 8.08 -5.74 3.04
CA ALA A 61 8.05 -5.35 1.64
C ALA A 61 8.70 -3.98 1.42
N LYS A 62 8.43 -2.99 2.29
CA LYS A 62 9.05 -1.66 2.23
C LYS A 62 10.56 -1.75 2.40
N ALA A 63 11.05 -2.56 3.34
CA ALA A 63 12.49 -2.77 3.54
C ALA A 63 13.14 -3.41 2.30
N ALA A 64 12.52 -4.45 1.74
CA ALA A 64 13.00 -5.11 0.52
C ALA A 64 13.02 -4.15 -0.68
N GLN A 65 11.94 -3.38 -0.87
CA GLN A 65 11.83 -2.38 -1.94
C GLN A 65 12.89 -1.29 -1.77
N ALA A 66 13.09 -0.78 -0.55
CA ALA A 66 14.13 0.21 -0.26
C ALA A 66 15.53 -0.35 -0.54
N HIS A 67 15.80 -1.58 -0.13
CA HIS A 67 17.07 -2.25 -0.43
C HIS A 67 17.31 -2.33 -1.95
N VAL A 68 16.33 -2.83 -2.71
CA VAL A 68 16.44 -2.96 -4.17
C VAL A 68 16.58 -1.60 -4.86
N ALA A 69 15.77 -0.60 -4.47
CA ALA A 69 15.84 0.75 -5.01
C ALA A 69 17.20 1.40 -4.74
N ASN A 70 17.79 1.15 -3.56
CA ASN A 70 19.07 1.69 -3.16
C ASN A 70 20.27 0.91 -3.72
N ARG A 71 20.10 -0.25 -4.38
CA ARG A 71 21.22 -1.06 -4.90
C ARG A 71 22.17 -0.29 -5.83
N ARG A 72 21.65 0.69 -6.56
CA ARG A 72 22.43 1.52 -7.50
C ARG A 72 22.65 2.94 -6.99
N ARG A 73 22.27 3.23 -5.75
CA ARG A 73 22.43 4.57 -5.19
C ARG A 73 23.90 4.79 -4.86
N VAL A 74 24.47 5.84 -5.45
CA VAL A 74 25.83 6.31 -5.15
C VAL A 74 25.73 7.35 -4.04
N PRO A 75 26.73 7.47 -3.14
CA PRO A 75 26.78 8.58 -2.19
C PRO A 75 26.59 9.92 -2.89
N ASP A 76 25.83 10.80 -2.26
CA ASP A 76 25.60 12.13 -2.81
C ASP A 76 26.96 12.86 -2.93
N PRO A 77 27.25 13.48 -4.09
CA PRO A 77 28.48 14.23 -4.27
C PRO A 77 28.57 15.38 -3.25
N ARG A 78 29.77 15.65 -2.74
CA ARG A 78 30.02 16.80 -1.87
C ARG A 78 30.14 18.06 -2.73
N PHE A 79 29.31 19.04 -2.45
CA PHE A 79 29.36 20.35 -3.11
C PHE A 79 29.88 21.42 -2.15
N SER A 80 30.66 22.35 -2.67
CA SER A 80 31.14 23.54 -1.99
C SER A 80 30.45 24.79 -2.53
N VAL A 81 30.43 25.86 -1.74
CA VAL A 81 29.89 27.16 -2.18
C VAL A 81 30.73 27.67 -3.35
N GLY A 82 30.08 27.94 -4.48
CA GLY A 82 30.74 28.36 -5.73
C GLY A 82 30.82 27.27 -6.80
N ASP A 83 30.54 26.01 -6.47
CA ASP A 83 30.52 24.93 -7.43
C ASP A 83 29.40 25.11 -8.46
N LYS A 84 29.73 24.88 -9.74
CA LYS A 84 28.76 24.91 -10.83
C LYS A 84 28.29 23.49 -11.12
N VAL A 85 26.97 23.28 -11.06
CA VAL A 85 26.32 21.99 -11.31
C VAL A 85 25.34 22.08 -12.46
N TRP A 86 25.24 21.00 -13.23
CA TRP A 86 24.24 20.88 -14.29
C TRP A 86 22.90 20.44 -13.70
N LEU A 87 21.86 21.25 -13.86
CA LEU A 87 20.51 20.91 -13.46
C LEU A 87 19.72 20.39 -14.66
N SER A 88 19.21 19.17 -14.57
CA SER A 88 18.25 18.67 -15.54
C SER A 88 16.92 19.42 -15.42
N THR A 89 16.51 20.12 -16.48
CA THR A 89 15.24 20.87 -16.50
C THR A 89 14.05 20.05 -16.99
N LYS A 90 14.26 18.76 -17.33
CA LYS A 90 13.26 17.89 -17.97
C LYS A 90 11.93 17.80 -17.22
N HIS A 91 11.96 17.83 -15.90
CA HIS A 91 10.75 17.76 -15.05
C HIS A 91 10.47 19.02 -14.25
N ARG A 92 11.28 20.08 -14.43
CA ARG A 92 11.22 21.32 -13.65
C ARG A 92 9.85 22.00 -13.71
N ARG A 93 9.17 21.92 -14.86
CA ARG A 93 7.84 22.52 -15.05
C ARG A 93 6.72 21.78 -14.29
N ARG A 94 6.88 20.46 -14.07
CA ARG A 94 5.85 19.62 -13.43
C ARG A 94 5.79 19.86 -11.92
N GLU A 95 6.95 19.97 -11.25
CA GLU A 95 7.03 20.35 -9.83
C GLU A 95 6.52 21.76 -9.55
N TYR A 96 6.68 22.67 -10.52
CA TYR A 96 6.24 24.05 -10.40
C TYR A 96 4.71 24.21 -10.46
N LEU A 97 4.06 23.44 -11.34
CA LEU A 97 2.60 23.45 -11.49
C LEU A 97 1.89 22.77 -10.32
N THR A 98 2.52 21.80 -9.65
CA THR A 98 1.95 21.14 -8.47
C THR A 98 2.00 22.00 -7.21
N ASN A 99 2.97 22.93 -7.10
CA ASN A 99 3.20 23.73 -5.90
C ASN A 99 2.50 25.11 -5.91
N GLY A 100 1.61 25.39 -6.88
CA GLY A 100 0.73 26.56 -6.91
C GLY A 100 1.41 27.93 -6.93
N THR A 101 2.74 27.99 -6.96
CA THR A 101 3.52 29.22 -6.86
C THR A 101 3.96 29.62 -8.26
N ASN A 102 3.25 30.57 -8.87
CA ASN A 102 3.45 31.07 -10.24
C ASN A 102 4.74 31.91 -10.45
N ARG A 103 5.87 31.52 -9.87
CA ARG A 103 7.16 32.22 -10.00
C ARG A 103 8.04 31.65 -11.12
N VAL A 104 7.83 32.11 -12.36
CA VAL A 104 8.66 31.70 -13.50
C VAL A 104 10.09 32.22 -13.31
N ALA A 105 11.07 31.32 -13.15
CA ALA A 105 12.48 31.65 -13.34
C ALA A 105 12.78 31.58 -14.85
N LYS A 106 13.04 32.75 -15.45
CA LYS A 106 13.60 32.88 -16.81
C LYS A 106 14.99 32.30 -16.89
#